data_AF-A0A534MA89-F1
#
_entry.id   AF-A0A534MA89-F1
#
_cell.length_a   1.000
_cell.length_b   1.000
_cell.length_c   1.000
_cell.angle_alpha   90.00
_cell.angle_beta   90.00
_cell.angle_gamma   90.00
#
_symmetry.space_group_name_H-M   'P 1'
#
loop_
_entity.id
_entity.type
_entity.pdbx_description
1 polymer ?
#
loop_
_entity_poly.entity_id
_entity_poly.type
_entity_poly.pdbx_seq_one_letter_code
_entity_poly.pdbx_strand_id
1 'polypeptide(L)'
;MDQQTFQRAIVLLSGEHSLSILRSLRDANWHLSSEVARSLDIHITTASKFLQRFAELGLVERREHDSRTFEYRLRSPHLRFDVDLMDDTAPLREVIDFYVAYFHALFERIRHFGAPAIQTEMEHRLTTDHQELRKAVFEQMVDGTGGSLDYLRELVAEVHRDLWSVCAEGLGADTAKGVFQAALRDAMGVYPDLAIRCGLTRPLES
;
A
#
# COMPACT_ATOMS: atom_id res chain seq x y z
N MET A 1 11.42 2.53 -2.07
CA MET A 1 12.15 2.11 -0.83
C MET A 1 11.10 1.84 0.25
N ASP A 2 11.28 0.85 1.14
CA ASP A 2 10.31 0.63 2.23
C ASP A 2 10.33 1.78 3.25
N GLN A 3 9.27 1.90 4.05
CA GLN A 3 9.09 3.00 5.01
C GLN A 3 10.23 3.08 6.04
N GLN A 4 10.74 1.96 6.54
CA GLN A 4 11.77 1.93 7.57
C GLN A 4 13.13 2.39 6.99
N THR A 5 13.46 1.92 5.80
CA THR A 5 14.67 2.34 5.07
C THR A 5 14.58 3.82 4.70
N PHE A 6 13.41 4.31 4.30
CA PHE A 6 13.19 5.73 4.02
C PHE A 6 13.38 6.61 5.26
N GLN A 7 12.80 6.24 6.40
CA GLN A 7 12.99 6.98 7.65
C GLN A 7 14.47 7.06 8.05
N ARG A 8 15.20 5.93 7.94
CA ARG A 8 16.65 5.90 8.20
C ARG A 8 17.41 6.82 7.24
N ALA A 9 17.04 6.83 5.96
CA ALA A 9 17.65 7.70 4.96
C ALA A 9 17.39 9.19 5.26
N ILE A 10 16.16 9.58 5.60
CA ILE A 10 15.83 10.97 5.95
C ILE A 10 16.58 11.43 7.20
N VAL A 11 16.63 10.61 8.26
CA VAL A 11 17.37 10.94 9.48
C VAL A 11 18.86 11.13 9.17
N LEU A 12 19.44 10.26 8.35
CA LEU A 12 20.84 10.38 7.96
C LEU A 12 21.09 11.63 7.11
N LEU A 13 20.25 11.90 6.12
CA LEU A 13 20.35 13.06 5.22
C LEU A 13 20.14 14.39 5.93
N SER A 14 19.38 14.39 7.03
CA SER A 14 19.17 15.56 7.89
C SER A 14 20.36 15.84 8.82
N GLY A 15 21.39 14.99 8.84
CA GLY A 15 22.59 15.19 9.64
C GLY A 15 23.45 16.35 9.13
N GLU A 16 24.09 17.06 10.06
CA GLU A 16 24.87 18.28 9.82
C GLU A 16 25.87 18.19 8.65
N HIS A 17 26.63 17.10 8.57
CA HIS A 17 27.65 16.91 7.52
C HIS A 17 27.18 16.10 6.31
N SER A 18 25.94 15.62 6.33
CA SER A 18 25.46 14.59 5.42
C SER A 18 25.50 15.01 3.95
N LEU A 19 24.89 16.15 3.63
CA LEU A 19 24.87 16.69 2.27
C LEU A 19 26.26 17.18 1.82
N SER A 20 27.08 17.68 2.73
CA SER A 20 28.45 18.12 2.42
C SER A 20 29.33 16.93 2.02
N ILE A 21 29.22 15.80 2.73
CA ILE A 21 29.89 14.55 2.39
C ILE A 21 29.40 14.00 1.04
N LEU A 22 28.09 13.99 0.77
CA LEU A 22 27.60 13.54 -0.54
C LEU A 22 28.09 14.45 -1.68
N ARG A 23 28.15 15.76 -1.44
CA ARG A 23 28.66 16.74 -2.41
C ARG A 23 30.16 16.61 -2.66
N SER A 24 30.96 16.15 -1.69
CA SER A 24 32.39 15.91 -1.93
C SER A 24 32.64 14.73 -2.87
N LEU A 25 31.68 13.80 -3.00
CA LEU A 25 31.73 12.64 -3.89
C LEU A 25 31.14 12.88 -5.30
N ARG A 26 30.79 14.13 -5.63
CA ARG A 26 30.02 14.47 -6.84
C ARG A 26 30.75 14.23 -8.16
N ASP A 27 32.07 14.07 -8.12
CA ASP A 27 32.92 13.90 -9.29
C ASP A 27 32.90 12.46 -9.86
N ALA A 28 32.09 11.58 -9.27
CA ALA A 28 31.97 10.17 -9.63
C ALA A 28 33.28 9.36 -9.52
N ASN A 29 34.28 9.89 -8.81
CA ASN A 29 35.50 9.16 -8.48
C ASN A 29 35.34 8.38 -7.16
N TRP A 30 36.30 7.50 -6.90
CA TRP A 30 36.43 6.78 -5.64
C TRP A 30 37.21 7.64 -4.65
N HIS A 31 36.69 7.78 -3.43
CA HIS A 31 37.31 8.56 -2.36
C HIS A 31 37.44 7.73 -1.09
N LEU A 32 38.55 7.93 -0.38
CA LEU A 32 38.73 7.41 0.97
C LEU A 32 38.04 8.30 2.01
N SER A 33 37.64 7.72 3.14
CA SER A 33 37.12 8.49 4.28
C SER A 33 38.07 9.59 4.75
N SER A 34 39.38 9.38 4.62
CA SER A 34 40.42 10.35 4.99
C SER A 34 40.47 11.56 4.05
N GLU A 35 40.18 11.38 2.77
CA GLU A 35 40.15 12.45 1.76
C GLU A 35 38.93 13.33 1.95
N VAL A 36 37.76 12.69 2.12
CA VAL A 36 36.50 13.38 2.46
C VAL A 36 36.67 14.17 3.75
N ALA A 37 37.22 13.56 4.80
CA ALA A 37 37.46 14.21 6.08
C ALA A 37 38.37 15.44 5.96
N ARG A 38 39.46 15.33 5.20
CA ARG A 38 40.39 16.45 4.95
C ARG A 38 39.73 17.58 4.17
N SER A 39 38.93 17.27 3.15
CA SER A 39 38.27 18.29 2.32
C SER A 39 37.20 19.09 3.06
N LEU A 40 36.56 18.48 4.07
CA LEU A 40 35.48 19.08 4.85
C LEU A 40 35.92 19.57 6.23
N ASP A 41 37.20 19.42 6.58
CA ASP A 41 37.77 19.71 7.90
C ASP A 41 36.98 19.04 9.06
N ILE A 42 36.70 17.75 8.91
CA ILE A 42 36.01 16.93 9.91
C ILE A 42 36.87 15.74 10.35
N HIS A 43 36.54 15.13 11.49
CA HIS A 43 37.20 13.91 11.92
C HIS A 43 36.95 12.74 10.94
N ILE A 44 37.99 11.95 10.66
CA ILE A 44 37.93 10.76 9.78
C ILE A 44 36.86 9.78 10.27
N THR A 45 36.72 9.61 11.59
CA THR A 45 35.69 8.74 12.19
C THR A 45 34.28 9.23 11.89
N THR A 46 34.05 10.55 11.80
CA THR A 46 32.78 11.13 11.39
C THR A 46 32.51 10.82 9.92
N ALA A 47 33.46 11.12 9.03
CA ALA A 47 33.33 10.81 7.60
C ALA A 47 33.05 9.32 7.36
N SER A 48 33.82 8.43 7.99
CA SER A 48 33.65 6.98 7.84
C SER A 48 32.28 6.48 8.31
N LYS A 49 31.74 7.02 9.42
CA LYS A 49 30.41 6.65 9.91
C LYS A 49 29.31 7.04 8.91
N PHE A 50 29.39 8.25 8.35
CA PHE A 50 28.43 8.69 7.34
C PHE A 50 28.55 7.85 6.05
N LEU A 51 29.77 7.67 5.54
CA LEU A 51 30.04 6.90 4.32
C LEU A 51 29.59 5.43 4.43
N GLN A 52 29.82 4.80 5.58
CA GLN A 52 29.32 3.46 5.84
C GLN A 52 27.79 3.42 5.80
N ARG A 53 27.11 4.34 6.50
CA ARG A 53 25.64 4.37 6.51
C ARG A 53 25.04 4.70 5.14
N PHE A 54 25.70 5.56 4.36
CA PHE A 54 25.31 5.81 2.98
C PHE A 54 25.42 4.55 2.11
N ALA A 55 26.47 3.73 2.33
CA ALA A 55 26.64 2.48 1.61
C ALA A 55 25.58 1.44 2.00
N GLU A 56 25.26 1.35 3.29
CA GLU A 56 24.19 0.48 3.81
C GLU A 56 22.81 0.85 3.23
N LEU A 57 22.57 2.13 2.94
CA LEU A 57 21.35 2.63 2.29
C LEU A 57 21.44 2.63 0.75
N GLY A 58 22.56 2.19 0.18
CA GLY A 58 22.77 2.14 -1.28
C GLY A 58 22.92 3.50 -1.97
N LEU A 59 23.14 4.58 -1.22
CA LEU A 59 23.34 5.95 -1.75
C LEU A 59 24.74 6.12 -2.35
N VAL A 60 25.71 5.41 -1.80
CA VAL A 60 27.08 5.31 -2.33
C VAL A 60 27.42 3.85 -2.55
N GLU A 61 28.29 3.59 -3.50
CA GLU A 61 28.98 2.32 -3.63
C GLU A 61 30.16 2.28 -2.68
N ARG A 62 30.49 1.08 -2.22
CA ARG A 62 31.62 0.82 -1.34
C ARG A 62 32.42 -0.35 -1.90
N ARG A 63 33.74 -0.21 -1.94
CA ARG A 63 34.66 -1.29 -2.28
C ARG A 63 35.85 -1.31 -1.33
N GLU A 64 36.48 -2.46 -1.20
CA GLU A 64 37.76 -2.58 -0.50
C GLU A 64 38.84 -1.86 -1.30
N HIS A 65 39.61 -1.02 -0.61
CA HIS A 65 40.82 -0.40 -1.15
C HIS A 65 42.05 -1.22 -0.73
N ASP A 66 42.10 -1.59 0.55
CA ASP A 66 43.08 -2.50 1.12
C ASP A 66 42.45 -3.33 2.27
N SER A 67 43.28 -4.11 2.98
CA SER A 67 42.84 -4.96 4.10
C SER A 67 42.13 -4.24 5.26
N ARG A 68 42.19 -2.90 5.33
CA ARG A 68 41.70 -2.09 6.46
C ARG A 68 40.85 -0.90 6.05
N THR A 69 40.79 -0.55 4.77
CA THR A 69 40.17 0.68 4.29
C THR A 69 39.26 0.43 3.10
N PHE A 70 38.27 1.31 2.97
CA PHE A 70 37.26 1.25 1.93
C PHE A 70 37.22 2.57 1.18
N GLU A 71 36.96 2.46 -0.11
CA GLU A 71 36.67 3.58 -0.99
C GLU A 71 35.15 3.66 -1.22
N TYR A 72 34.70 4.89 -1.43
CA TYR A 72 33.31 5.23 -1.64
C TYR A 72 33.13 6.07 -2.88
N ARG A 73 32.05 5.81 -3.62
CA ARG A 73 31.68 6.57 -4.81
C ARG A 73 30.18 6.82 -4.82
N LEU A 74 29.77 8.01 -5.21
CA LEU A 74 28.34 8.32 -5.37
C LEU A 74 27.75 7.45 -6.49
N ARG A 75 26.65 6.73 -6.20
CA ARG A 75 26.00 5.85 -7.19
C ARG A 75 25.35 6.64 -8.33
N SER A 76 24.78 7.79 -8.00
CA SER A 76 24.12 8.69 -8.94
C SER A 76 24.27 10.13 -8.49
N PRO A 77 24.57 11.08 -9.40
CA PRO A 77 24.60 12.51 -9.08
C PRO A 77 23.22 13.06 -8.66
N HIS A 78 22.14 12.32 -8.96
CA HIS A 78 20.79 12.65 -8.56
C HIS A 78 20.22 11.57 -7.66
N LEU A 79 19.93 11.93 -6.41
CA LEU A 79 19.22 11.06 -5.47
C LEU A 79 17.72 11.32 -5.59
N ARG A 80 16.95 10.27 -5.93
CA ARG A 80 15.49 10.28 -5.95
C ARG A 80 15.00 9.26 -4.94
N PHE A 81 14.07 9.66 -4.09
CA PHE A 81 13.40 8.78 -3.15
C PHE A 81 11.96 8.61 -3.60
N ASP A 82 11.65 7.43 -4.11
CA ASP A 82 10.28 7.03 -4.36
C ASP A 82 9.76 6.32 -3.11
N VAL A 83 8.80 6.98 -2.46
CA VAL A 83 8.13 6.52 -1.24
C VAL A 83 6.69 6.26 -1.60
N ASP A 84 6.28 5.01 -1.44
CA ASP A 84 4.87 4.67 -1.47
C ASP A 84 4.25 5.08 -0.13
N LEU A 85 3.31 6.01 -0.17
CA LEU A 85 2.58 6.49 1.00
C LEU A 85 1.28 5.69 1.21
N MET A 86 0.91 4.85 0.25
CA MET A 86 -0.19 3.93 0.40
C MET A 86 0.32 2.72 1.18
N ASP A 87 0.02 2.69 2.47
CA ASP A 87 0.15 1.47 3.28
C ASP A 87 -1.01 0.51 2.92
N ASP A 88 -1.08 0.15 1.64
CA ASP A 88 -2.05 -0.83 1.11
C ASP A 88 -1.58 -2.27 1.40
N THR A 89 -0.69 -2.45 2.39
CA THR A 89 -0.14 -3.75 2.80
C THR A 89 -1.03 -4.51 3.78
N ALA A 90 -2.32 -4.18 3.87
CA ALA A 90 -3.26 -5.20 4.33
C ALA A 90 -3.15 -6.37 3.33
N PRO A 91 -2.90 -7.62 3.79
CA PRO A 91 -2.93 -8.76 2.89
C PRO A 91 -4.24 -8.69 2.12
N LEU A 92 -4.19 -8.76 0.78
CA LEU A 92 -5.37 -8.72 -0.10
C LEU A 92 -6.50 -9.63 0.44
N ARG A 93 -6.11 -10.73 1.08
CA ARG A 93 -6.98 -11.63 1.83
C ARG A 93 -7.83 -10.95 2.91
N GLU A 94 -7.25 -10.14 3.80
CA GLU A 94 -7.99 -9.45 4.87
C GLU A 94 -9.00 -8.45 4.29
N VAL A 95 -8.61 -7.75 3.21
CA VAL A 95 -9.51 -6.85 2.49
C VAL A 95 -10.67 -7.61 1.87
N ILE A 96 -10.39 -8.76 1.24
CA ILE A 96 -11.41 -9.64 0.70
C ILE A 96 -12.33 -10.15 1.82
N ASP A 97 -11.78 -10.56 2.95
CA ASP A 97 -12.55 -11.03 4.10
C ASP A 97 -13.53 -9.94 4.60
N PHE A 98 -13.12 -8.67 4.60
CA PHE A 98 -14.03 -7.54 4.89
C PHE A 98 -15.20 -7.47 3.90
N TYR A 99 -14.93 -7.50 2.59
CA TYR A 99 -16.00 -7.42 1.59
C TYR A 99 -16.90 -8.67 1.60
N VAL A 100 -16.33 -9.85 1.86
CA VAL A 100 -17.10 -11.08 2.05
C VAL A 100 -18.03 -10.95 3.27
N ALA A 101 -17.53 -10.44 4.39
CA ALA A 101 -18.37 -10.20 5.57
C ALA A 101 -19.49 -9.19 5.28
N TYR A 102 -19.19 -8.13 4.54
CA TYR A 102 -20.19 -7.15 4.08
C TYR A 102 -21.29 -7.80 3.22
N PHE A 103 -20.93 -8.50 2.15
CA PHE A 103 -21.92 -9.14 1.28
C PHE A 103 -22.70 -10.22 2.02
N HIS A 104 -22.05 -11.01 2.88
CA HIS A 104 -22.75 -12.00 3.69
C HIS A 104 -23.80 -11.36 4.59
N ALA A 105 -23.46 -10.27 5.29
CA ALA A 105 -24.42 -9.52 6.10
C ALA A 105 -25.57 -8.93 5.26
N LEU A 106 -25.26 -8.47 4.04
CA LEU A 106 -26.26 -7.95 3.10
C LEU A 106 -27.28 -9.03 2.70
N PHE A 107 -26.81 -10.19 2.25
CA PHE A 107 -27.68 -11.32 1.86
C PHE A 107 -28.52 -11.83 3.02
N GLU A 108 -27.94 -11.97 4.21
CA GLU A 108 -28.67 -12.36 5.41
C GLU A 108 -29.81 -11.39 5.71
N ARG A 109 -29.57 -10.08 5.63
CA ARG A 109 -30.60 -9.07 5.88
C ARG A 109 -31.73 -9.10 4.85
N ILE A 110 -31.39 -9.28 3.58
CA ILE A 110 -32.39 -9.37 2.50
C ILE A 110 -33.24 -10.63 2.64
N ARG A 111 -32.62 -11.75 3.05
CA ARG A 111 -33.33 -12.99 3.39
C ARG A 111 -34.30 -12.78 4.54
N HIS A 112 -33.90 -12.07 5.59
CA HIS A 112 -34.77 -11.72 6.71
C HIS A 112 -35.94 -10.81 6.30
N PHE A 113 -35.78 -10.00 5.26
CA PHE A 113 -36.84 -9.16 4.72
C PHE A 113 -37.91 -9.96 3.96
N GLY A 114 -37.64 -11.21 3.59
CA GLY A 114 -38.62 -12.11 2.97
C GLY A 114 -38.87 -11.81 1.49
N ALA A 115 -37.86 -11.33 0.75
CA ALA A 115 -37.97 -11.00 -0.67
C ALA A 115 -37.18 -11.98 -1.56
N PRO A 116 -37.68 -13.20 -1.78
CA PRO A 116 -36.94 -14.26 -2.49
C PRO A 116 -36.62 -13.91 -3.94
N ALA A 117 -37.48 -13.17 -4.63
CA ALA A 117 -37.22 -12.73 -6.00
C ALA A 117 -36.02 -11.77 -6.10
N ILE A 118 -35.88 -10.87 -5.12
CA ILE A 118 -34.74 -9.94 -5.02
C ILE A 118 -33.47 -10.73 -4.73
N GLN A 119 -33.53 -11.70 -3.81
CA GLN A 119 -32.40 -12.57 -3.51
C GLN A 119 -31.94 -13.34 -4.76
N THR A 120 -32.86 -13.98 -5.50
CA THR A 120 -32.51 -14.73 -6.71
C THR A 120 -31.90 -13.84 -7.79
N GLU A 121 -32.42 -12.63 -7.98
CA GLU A 121 -31.86 -11.67 -8.93
C GLU A 121 -30.44 -11.21 -8.51
N MET A 122 -30.22 -10.94 -7.22
CA MET A 122 -28.89 -10.59 -6.72
C MET A 122 -27.86 -11.73 -6.88
N GLU A 123 -28.28 -12.97 -6.58
CA GLU A 123 -27.45 -14.15 -6.79
C GLU A 123 -27.13 -14.33 -8.29
N HIS A 124 -28.11 -14.07 -9.17
CA HIS A 124 -27.90 -14.12 -10.62
C HIS A 124 -26.86 -13.09 -11.09
N ARG A 125 -26.96 -11.82 -10.66
CA ARG A 125 -25.98 -10.79 -11.04
C ARG A 125 -24.56 -11.12 -10.56
N LEU A 126 -24.42 -11.59 -9.32
CA LEU A 126 -23.11 -12.00 -8.79
C LEU A 126 -22.51 -13.21 -9.50
N THR A 127 -23.34 -14.13 -9.97
CA THR A 127 -22.88 -15.38 -10.56
C THR A 127 -22.69 -15.30 -12.07
N THR A 128 -23.59 -14.63 -12.78
CA THR A 128 -23.60 -14.55 -14.24
C THR A 128 -22.94 -13.27 -14.73
N ASP A 129 -23.40 -12.10 -14.26
CA ASP A 129 -22.92 -10.81 -14.79
C ASP A 129 -21.50 -10.49 -14.30
N HIS A 130 -21.17 -10.91 -13.07
CA HIS A 130 -19.85 -10.70 -12.47
C HIS A 130 -18.93 -11.94 -12.54
N GLN A 131 -19.18 -12.90 -13.44
CA GLN A 131 -18.34 -14.11 -13.56
C GLN A 131 -16.87 -13.80 -13.88
N GLU A 132 -16.62 -12.93 -14.86
CA GLU A 132 -15.25 -12.54 -15.26
C GLU A 132 -14.56 -11.72 -14.15
N LEU A 133 -15.34 -10.93 -13.40
CA LEU A 133 -14.85 -10.15 -12.26
C LEU A 133 -14.40 -11.06 -11.11
N ARG A 134 -15.18 -12.10 -10.78
CA ARG A 134 -14.77 -13.12 -9.80
C ARG A 134 -13.50 -13.83 -10.23
N LYS A 135 -13.41 -14.21 -11.51
CA LYS A 135 -12.22 -14.88 -12.06
C LYS A 135 -10.97 -14.00 -11.94
N ALA A 136 -11.07 -12.71 -12.27
CA ALA A 136 -9.97 -11.76 -12.13
C ALA A 136 -9.51 -11.58 -10.67
N VAL A 137 -10.45 -11.50 -9.72
CA VAL A 137 -10.11 -11.43 -8.27
C VAL A 137 -9.41 -12.73 -7.81
N PHE A 138 -9.90 -13.89 -8.23
CA PHE A 138 -9.28 -15.18 -7.90
C PHE A 138 -7.88 -15.32 -8.49
N GLU A 139 -7.67 -14.93 -9.76
CA GLU A 139 -6.35 -14.94 -10.41
C GLU A 139 -5.36 -14.02 -9.65
N GLN A 140 -5.80 -12.82 -9.24
CA GLN A 140 -4.98 -11.91 -8.43
C GLN A 140 -4.63 -12.47 -7.05
N MET A 141 -5.53 -13.23 -6.42
CA MET A 141 -5.23 -13.91 -5.15
C MET A 141 -4.20 -15.03 -5.30
N VAL A 142 -4.24 -15.76 -6.42
CA VAL A 142 -3.36 -16.91 -6.68
C VAL A 142 -1.97 -16.47 -7.11
N ASP A 143 -1.88 -15.47 -7.99
CA ASP A 143 -0.61 -15.01 -8.55
C ASP A 143 0.19 -14.15 -7.56
N GLY A 144 -0.44 -13.64 -6.50
CA GLY A 144 0.20 -12.78 -5.50
C GLY A 144 0.76 -11.48 -6.08
N THR A 145 0.42 -11.18 -7.34
CA THR A 145 0.88 -10.04 -8.13
C THR A 145 0.08 -8.81 -7.75
N GLY A 146 0.20 -8.35 -6.51
CA GLY A 146 -0.17 -7.01 -6.04
C GLY A 146 -1.25 -6.30 -6.84
N GLY A 147 -2.42 -6.94 -7.02
CA GLY A 147 -3.57 -6.29 -7.63
C GLY A 147 -3.87 -5.07 -6.77
N SER A 148 -3.77 -3.87 -7.35
CA SER A 148 -3.91 -2.64 -6.59
C SER A 148 -5.22 -2.70 -5.82
N LEU A 149 -5.18 -2.39 -4.53
CA LEU A 149 -6.36 -2.27 -3.69
C LEU A 149 -7.41 -1.35 -4.32
N ASP A 150 -6.98 -0.37 -5.11
CA ASP A 150 -7.86 0.49 -5.91
C ASP A 150 -8.69 -0.29 -6.94
N TYR A 151 -8.08 -1.24 -7.65
CA TYR A 151 -8.81 -2.09 -8.59
C TYR A 151 -9.88 -2.92 -7.86
N LEU A 152 -9.55 -3.50 -6.70
CA LEU A 152 -10.54 -4.22 -5.89
C LEU A 152 -11.66 -3.28 -5.38
N ARG A 153 -11.34 -2.06 -4.97
CA ARG A 153 -12.34 -1.05 -4.57
C ARG A 153 -13.28 -0.69 -5.73
N GLU A 154 -12.73 -0.47 -6.93
CA GLU A 154 -13.51 -0.19 -8.14
C GLU A 154 -14.46 -1.35 -8.49
N LEU A 155 -13.95 -2.58 -8.45
CA LEU A 155 -14.73 -3.80 -8.66
C LEU A 155 -15.90 -3.89 -7.66
N VAL A 156 -15.62 -3.68 -6.38
CA VAL A 156 -16.64 -3.74 -5.35
C VAL A 156 -17.66 -2.62 -5.51
N ALA A 157 -17.25 -1.42 -5.94
CA ALA A 157 -18.17 -0.32 -6.22
C ALA A 157 -19.13 -0.63 -7.39
N GLU A 158 -18.68 -1.37 -8.39
CA GLU A 158 -19.54 -1.85 -9.48
C GLU A 158 -20.58 -2.85 -8.97
N VAL A 159 -20.12 -3.91 -8.29
CA VAL A 159 -21.01 -4.92 -7.69
C VAL A 159 -22.00 -4.27 -6.72
N HIS A 160 -21.54 -3.35 -5.88
CA HIS A 160 -22.39 -2.63 -4.93
C HIS A 160 -23.51 -1.88 -5.63
N ARG A 161 -23.20 -1.13 -6.70
CA ARG A 161 -24.19 -0.35 -7.46
C ARG A 161 -25.23 -1.24 -8.13
N ASP A 162 -24.82 -2.39 -8.67
CA ASP A 162 -25.75 -3.31 -9.31
C ASP A 162 -26.71 -3.95 -8.31
N LEU A 163 -26.17 -4.40 -7.16
CA LEU A 163 -27.00 -4.92 -6.07
C LEU A 163 -27.91 -3.85 -5.48
N TRP A 164 -27.42 -2.61 -5.37
CA TRP A 164 -28.20 -1.46 -4.94
C TRP A 164 -29.39 -1.22 -5.86
N SER A 165 -29.19 -1.21 -7.18
CA SER A 165 -30.27 -0.99 -8.15
C SER A 165 -31.40 -2.01 -7.96
N VAL A 166 -31.05 -3.30 -7.87
CA VAL A 166 -32.02 -4.39 -7.66
C VAL A 166 -32.79 -4.21 -6.34
N CYS A 167 -32.07 -3.88 -5.26
CA CYS A 167 -32.69 -3.71 -3.95
C CYS A 167 -33.55 -2.45 -3.88
N ALA A 168 -33.13 -1.34 -4.48
CA ALA A 168 -33.86 -0.09 -4.48
C ALA A 168 -35.15 -0.19 -5.32
N GLU A 169 -35.10 -0.92 -6.45
CA GLU A 169 -36.28 -1.21 -7.28
C GLU A 169 -37.26 -2.14 -6.57
N GLY A 170 -36.76 -3.17 -5.87
CA GLY A 170 -37.62 -4.18 -5.24
C GLY A 170 -38.13 -3.84 -3.83
N LEU A 171 -37.32 -3.18 -2.99
CA LEU A 171 -37.65 -2.86 -1.58
C LEU A 171 -38.01 -1.38 -1.37
N GLY A 172 -37.75 -0.53 -2.36
CA GLY A 172 -37.74 0.92 -2.22
C GLY A 172 -36.41 1.45 -1.69
N ALA A 173 -36.01 2.63 -2.17
CA ALA A 173 -34.70 3.22 -1.93
C ALA A 173 -34.37 3.41 -0.43
N ASP A 174 -35.32 3.86 0.39
CA ASP A 174 -35.09 4.10 1.82
C ASP A 174 -34.85 2.79 2.60
N THR A 175 -35.60 1.75 2.26
CA THR A 175 -35.44 0.41 2.85
C THR A 175 -34.10 -0.20 2.44
N ALA A 176 -33.77 -0.14 1.14
CA ALA A 176 -32.49 -0.60 0.62
C ALA A 176 -31.32 0.12 1.31
N LYS A 177 -31.42 1.44 1.49
CA LYS A 177 -30.44 2.25 2.24
C LYS A 177 -30.19 1.71 3.63
N GLY A 178 -31.26 1.45 4.38
CA GLY A 178 -31.16 0.93 5.74
C GLY A 178 -30.47 -0.44 5.79
N VAL A 179 -30.78 -1.31 4.84
CA VAL A 179 -30.19 -2.65 4.73
C VAL A 179 -28.68 -2.58 4.44
N PHE A 180 -28.27 -1.78 3.46
CA PHE A 180 -26.88 -1.62 3.05
C PHE A 180 -26.03 -0.96 4.14
N GLN A 181 -26.52 0.13 4.75
CA GLN A 181 -25.82 0.80 5.85
C GLN A 181 -25.64 -0.11 7.06
N ALA A 182 -26.62 -0.96 7.34
CA ALA A 182 -26.54 -1.86 8.47
C ALA A 182 -25.59 -3.04 8.19
N ALA A 183 -25.56 -3.57 6.95
CA ALA A 183 -24.56 -4.55 6.53
C ALA A 183 -23.13 -3.98 6.59
N LEU A 184 -22.94 -2.72 6.17
CA LEU A 184 -21.66 -2.01 6.29
C LEU A 184 -21.22 -1.88 7.74
N ARG A 185 -22.15 -1.50 8.63
CA ARG A 185 -21.87 -1.39 10.07
C ARG A 185 -21.46 -2.73 10.67
N ASP A 186 -22.10 -3.83 10.27
CA ASP A 186 -21.76 -5.17 10.76
C ASP A 186 -20.34 -5.55 10.31
N ALA A 187 -19.98 -5.33 9.04
CA ALA A 187 -18.63 -5.60 8.52
C ALA A 187 -17.55 -4.74 9.20
N MET A 188 -17.83 -3.46 9.44
CA MET A 188 -16.95 -2.57 10.20
C MET A 188 -16.79 -3.00 11.66
N GLY A 189 -17.81 -3.60 12.26
CA GLY A 189 -17.73 -4.16 13.61
C GLY A 189 -16.76 -5.34 13.71
N VAL A 190 -16.61 -6.12 12.63
CA VAL A 190 -15.68 -7.27 12.57
C VAL A 190 -14.26 -6.82 12.23
N TYR A 191 -14.10 -5.80 11.36
CA TYR A 191 -12.78 -5.31 10.92
C TYR A 191 -12.63 -3.78 11.04
N PRO A 192 -12.68 -3.21 12.25
CA PRO A 192 -12.75 -1.75 12.45
C PRO A 192 -11.49 -1.02 11.98
N ASP A 193 -10.30 -1.54 12.32
CA ASP A 193 -9.02 -0.90 11.98
C ASP A 193 -8.69 -1.01 10.49
N LEU A 194 -9.11 -2.11 9.86
CA LEU A 194 -8.88 -2.38 8.45
C LEU A 194 -9.71 -1.46 7.54
N ALA A 195 -10.99 -1.27 7.87
CA ALA A 195 -11.89 -0.43 7.10
C ALA A 195 -11.39 1.03 7.01
N ILE A 196 -10.84 1.55 8.12
CA ILE A 196 -10.31 2.92 8.21
C ILE A 196 -8.96 3.03 7.49
N ARG A 197 -8.01 2.13 7.79
CA ARG A 197 -6.66 2.17 7.20
C ARG A 197 -6.69 2.01 5.69
N CYS A 198 -7.54 1.12 5.19
CA CYS A 198 -7.63 0.76 3.79
C CYS A 198 -8.81 1.41 3.08
N GLY A 199 -9.47 2.41 3.67
CA GLY A 199 -10.55 3.18 3.02
C GLY A 199 -11.65 2.32 2.38
N LEU A 200 -11.99 1.16 2.96
CA LEU A 200 -12.84 0.13 2.35
C LEU A 200 -14.32 0.51 2.34
N THR A 201 -14.70 1.55 3.08
CA THR A 201 -16.08 2.07 3.11
C THR A 201 -16.38 2.95 1.91
N ARG A 202 -15.37 3.60 1.30
CA ARG A 202 -15.52 4.52 0.16
C ARG A 202 -16.34 3.94 -1.00
N PRO A 203 -16.09 2.71 -1.49
CA PRO A 203 -16.90 2.12 -2.57
C PRO A 203 -18.32 1.73 -2.16
N LEU A 204 -18.66 1.80 -0.86
CA LEU A 204 -19.94 1.33 -0.28
C LEU A 204 -20.80 2.48 0.26
N GLU A 205 -20.34 3.72 0.15
CA GLU A 205 -21.02 4.93 0.64
C GLU A 205 -21.83 5.66 -0.45
N SER A 206 -21.67 5.25 -1.72
CA SER A 206 -22.28 5.84 -2.92
C SER A 206 -23.46 5.03 -3.44
#